data_AF-A0A931IND6-F1
#
_entry.id   AF-A0A931IND6-F1
#
_cell.length_a   1.000
_cell.length_b   1.000
_cell.length_c   1.000
_cell.angle_alpha   90.00
_cell.angle_beta   90.00
_cell.angle_gamma   90.00
#
_symmetry.space_group_name_H-M   'P 1'
#
loop_
_entity.id
_entity.type
_entity.pdbx_description
1 polymer ?
#
loop_
_entity_poly.entity_id
_entity_poly.type
_entity_poly.pdbx_seq_one_letter_code
_entity_poly.pdbx_strand_id
1 'polypeptide(L)'
;MFESEFQKYVESQKKNAKGRRLELLEKDLTGEEKLFKEVLWPVFQTFDGFIMQYEMVSITGITMYIDAFYEPLAIAFESEGFIAHAENISRDRFDFERSRIRTMASKGYIYYPITWDELSKKAESCRSSLYAYLGKYIGISHKDLSEECD
;
A
#
# COMPACT_ATOMS: atom_id res chain seq x y z
N MET A 1 -6.81 -7.12 -19.36
CA MET A 1 -5.83 -6.01 -19.55
C MET A 1 -5.03 -5.83 -18.28
N PHE A 2 -5.68 -5.76 -17.12
CA PHE A 2 -5.01 -5.75 -15.82
C PHE A 2 -4.01 -6.91 -15.66
N GLU A 3 -4.43 -8.16 -15.88
CA GLU A 3 -3.62 -9.35 -15.56
C GLU A 3 -2.27 -9.35 -16.30
N SER A 4 -2.27 -9.01 -17.58
CA SER A 4 -1.04 -8.93 -18.39
C SER A 4 -0.14 -7.77 -17.97
N GLU A 5 -0.70 -6.62 -17.61
CA GLU A 5 0.07 -5.45 -17.17
C GLU A 5 0.61 -5.64 -15.76
N PHE A 6 -0.18 -6.24 -14.86
CA PHE A 6 0.23 -6.60 -13.52
C PHE A 6 1.39 -7.61 -13.54
N GLN A 7 1.33 -8.62 -14.41
CA GLN A 7 2.45 -9.56 -14.56
C GLN A 7 3.74 -8.85 -14.99
N LYS A 8 3.68 -7.96 -15.99
CA LYS A 8 4.86 -7.17 -16.41
C LYS A 8 5.37 -6.29 -15.28
N TYR A 9 4.45 -5.67 -14.53
CA TYR A 9 4.78 -4.85 -13.38
C TYR A 9 5.50 -5.68 -12.30
N VAL A 10 4.99 -6.84 -11.91
CA VAL A 10 5.63 -7.75 -10.95
C VAL A 10 7.03 -8.16 -11.39
N GLU A 11 7.21 -8.53 -12.66
CA GLU A 11 8.54 -8.88 -13.19
C GLU A 11 9.51 -7.68 -13.14
N SER A 12 9.02 -6.47 -13.38
CA SER A 12 9.83 -5.26 -13.22
C SER A 12 10.21 -5.00 -11.75
N GLN A 13 9.32 -5.28 -10.80
CA GLN A 13 9.59 -5.16 -9.36
C GLN A 13 10.66 -6.16 -8.91
N LYS A 14 10.56 -7.42 -9.37
CA LYS A 14 11.54 -8.49 -9.09
C LYS A 14 12.94 -8.15 -9.61
N LYS A 15 13.03 -7.64 -10.85
CA LYS A 15 14.32 -7.25 -11.45
C LYS A 15 15.10 -6.22 -10.62
N ASN A 16 14.39 -5.37 -9.90
CA ASN A 16 14.95 -4.31 -9.07
C ASN A 16 15.02 -4.70 -7.57
N ALA A 17 14.57 -5.90 -7.19
CA ALA A 17 14.56 -6.37 -5.81
C ALA A 17 15.76 -7.27 -5.48
N LYS A 18 16.14 -7.33 -4.21
CA LYS A 18 17.18 -8.22 -3.67
C LYS A 18 16.78 -8.70 -2.26
N GLY A 19 17.43 -9.77 -1.81
CA GLY A 19 17.25 -10.30 -0.46
C GLY A 19 15.79 -10.62 -0.16
N ARG A 20 15.34 -10.26 1.05
CA ARG A 20 14.00 -10.62 1.52
C ARG A 20 12.86 -10.00 0.71
N ARG A 21 13.05 -8.79 0.15
CA ARG A 21 12.06 -8.19 -0.76
C ARG A 21 11.82 -9.07 -1.99
N LEU A 22 12.89 -9.59 -2.61
CA LEU A 22 12.77 -10.48 -3.77
C LEU A 22 12.06 -11.79 -3.38
N GLU A 23 12.43 -12.38 -2.24
CA GLU A 23 11.77 -13.59 -1.74
C GLU A 23 10.26 -13.41 -1.52
N LEU A 24 9.81 -12.21 -1.12
CA LEU A 24 8.38 -11.90 -0.96
C LEU A 24 7.70 -11.75 -2.32
N LEU A 25 8.34 -11.09 -3.29
CA LEU A 25 7.82 -10.95 -4.66
C LEU A 25 7.76 -12.28 -5.44
N GLU A 26 8.51 -13.29 -5.02
CA GLU A 26 8.49 -14.63 -5.60
C GLU A 26 7.46 -15.57 -4.94
N LYS A 27 6.87 -15.16 -3.82
CA LYS A 27 5.83 -15.92 -3.12
C LYS A 27 4.45 -15.68 -3.72
N ASP A 28 3.43 -16.21 -3.04
CA ASP A 28 2.04 -15.94 -3.32
C ASP A 28 1.72 -14.45 -3.15
N LEU A 29 1.31 -13.81 -4.25
CA LEU A 29 0.92 -12.40 -4.34
C LEU A 29 -0.61 -12.21 -4.44
N THR A 30 -1.39 -13.22 -4.04
CA THR A 30 -2.86 -13.18 -4.11
C THR A 30 -3.43 -11.96 -3.36
N GLY A 31 -2.80 -11.59 -2.23
CA GLY A 31 -3.03 -10.37 -1.45
C GLY A 31 -3.01 -9.10 -2.31
N GLU A 32 -1.82 -8.88 -2.87
CA GLU A 32 -1.40 -7.70 -3.59
C GLU A 32 -2.07 -7.61 -4.94
N GLU A 33 -2.17 -8.72 -5.67
CA GLU A 33 -2.92 -8.78 -6.94
C GLU A 33 -4.35 -8.32 -6.72
N LYS A 34 -5.02 -8.80 -5.67
CA LYS A 34 -6.39 -8.38 -5.36
C LYS A 34 -6.47 -6.90 -4.97
N LEU A 35 -5.54 -6.41 -4.15
CA LEU A 35 -5.46 -4.99 -3.78
C LEU A 35 -5.33 -4.11 -5.03
N PHE A 36 -4.41 -4.45 -5.93
CA PHE A 36 -4.24 -3.74 -7.19
C PHE A 36 -5.47 -3.86 -8.08
N LYS A 37 -5.97 -5.07 -8.31
CA LYS A 37 -7.08 -5.34 -9.21
C LYS A 37 -8.36 -4.61 -8.80
N GLU A 38 -8.70 -4.67 -7.53
CA GLU A 38 -10.01 -4.21 -7.04
C GLU A 38 -10.00 -2.73 -6.66
N VAL A 39 -8.86 -2.17 -6.23
CA VAL A 39 -8.80 -0.80 -5.71
C VAL A 39 -7.78 0.07 -6.43
N LEU A 40 -6.49 -0.30 -6.43
CA LEU A 40 -5.46 0.65 -6.88
C LEU A 40 -5.51 0.87 -8.40
N TRP A 41 -5.53 -0.19 -9.20
CA TRP A 41 -5.57 -0.08 -10.66
C TRP A 41 -6.80 0.67 -11.17
N PRO A 42 -8.04 0.40 -10.68
CA PRO A 42 -9.20 1.19 -11.08
C PRO A 42 -9.13 2.69 -10.71
N VAL A 43 -8.38 3.06 -9.67
CA VAL A 43 -8.25 4.44 -9.19
C VAL A 43 -7.12 5.19 -9.91
N PHE A 44 -5.95 4.56 -10.01
CA PHE A 44 -4.74 5.19 -10.55
C PHE A 44 -4.56 4.97 -12.05
N GLN A 45 -5.05 3.86 -12.60
CA GLN A 45 -4.90 3.45 -14.01
C GLN A 45 -3.45 3.37 -14.50
N THR A 46 -2.50 3.27 -13.57
CA THR A 46 -1.07 3.06 -13.82
C THR A 46 -0.44 2.33 -12.63
N PHE A 47 0.71 1.71 -12.86
CA PHE A 47 1.59 1.20 -11.80
C PHE A 47 2.74 2.16 -11.48
N ASP A 48 2.86 3.27 -12.21
CA ASP A 48 3.91 4.26 -12.00
C ASP A 48 3.82 4.86 -10.60
N GLY A 49 4.97 5.00 -9.94
CA GLY A 49 5.07 5.46 -8.56
C GLY A 49 4.78 4.39 -7.51
N PHE A 50 4.35 3.18 -7.89
CA PHE A 50 4.18 2.08 -6.93
C PHE A 50 5.43 1.22 -6.79
N ILE A 51 5.75 0.87 -5.55
CA ILE A 51 6.78 -0.09 -5.18
C ILE A 51 6.11 -1.22 -4.38
N MET A 52 6.11 -2.43 -4.92
CA MET A 52 5.59 -3.60 -4.21
C MET A 52 6.57 -4.09 -3.15
N GLN A 53 6.03 -4.61 -2.06
CA GLN A 53 6.83 -5.16 -0.96
C GLN A 53 7.93 -4.16 -0.56
N TYR A 54 7.54 -2.90 -0.35
CA TYR A 54 8.46 -1.82 -0.05
C TYR A 54 9.07 -2.02 1.33
N GLU A 55 10.40 -2.04 1.40
CA GLU A 55 11.12 -2.28 2.64
C GLU A 55 11.13 -1.03 3.52
N MET A 56 10.66 -1.17 4.76
CA MET A 56 10.80 -0.15 5.79
C MET A 56 11.47 -0.72 7.05
N VAL A 57 12.33 0.08 7.68
CA VAL A 57 13.02 -0.30 8.91
C VAL A 57 12.54 0.56 10.07
N SER A 58 12.14 -0.08 11.17
CA SER A 58 11.76 0.59 12.41
C SER A 58 12.97 1.27 13.08
N ILE A 59 12.70 2.14 14.06
CA ILE A 59 13.76 2.75 14.89
C ILE A 59 14.59 1.72 15.67
N THR A 60 14.04 0.52 15.90
CA THR A 60 14.70 -0.59 16.58
C THR A 60 15.41 -1.54 15.62
N GLY A 61 15.45 -1.22 14.33
CA GLY A 61 16.10 -2.06 13.31
C GLY A 61 15.27 -3.23 12.80
N ILE A 62 13.97 -3.29 13.13
CA ILE A 62 13.07 -4.33 12.62
C ILE A 62 12.66 -3.96 11.20
N THR A 63 13.00 -4.82 10.25
CA THR A 63 12.57 -4.70 8.85
C THR A 63 11.16 -5.23 8.66
N MET A 64 10.33 -4.45 7.97
CA MET A 64 8.94 -4.75 7.61
C MET A 64 8.74 -4.40 6.14
N TYR A 65 7.71 -4.98 5.53
CA TYR A 65 7.39 -4.76 4.13
C TYR A 65 5.97 -4.24 3.99
N ILE A 66 5.79 -3.29 3.07
CA ILE A 66 4.50 -2.71 2.72
C ILE A 66 4.05 -3.30 1.39
N ASP A 67 2.84 -3.84 1.32
CA ASP A 67 2.33 -4.54 0.13
C ASP A 67 2.45 -3.69 -1.14
N ALA A 68 1.98 -2.45 -1.09
CA ALA A 68 2.11 -1.47 -2.16
C ALA A 68 2.36 -0.05 -1.62
N PHE A 69 3.56 0.47 -1.84
CA PHE A 69 3.92 1.83 -1.47
C PHE A 69 3.82 2.77 -2.67
N TYR A 70 2.97 3.80 -2.58
CA TYR A 70 2.89 4.86 -3.58
C TYR A 70 3.81 6.00 -3.19
N GLU A 71 4.99 6.03 -3.81
CA GLU A 71 6.08 6.95 -3.52
C GLU A 71 5.70 8.43 -3.65
N PRO A 72 4.95 8.89 -4.69
CA PRO A 72 4.68 10.31 -4.87
C PRO A 72 3.95 11.01 -3.71
N LEU A 73 3.16 10.26 -2.94
CA LEU A 73 2.43 10.77 -1.78
C LEU A 73 2.78 10.03 -0.47
N ALA A 74 3.81 9.19 -0.49
CA ALA A 74 4.22 8.32 0.61
C ALA A 74 3.06 7.52 1.23
N ILE A 75 2.19 6.92 0.39
CA ILE A 75 1.05 6.13 0.86
C ILE A 75 1.43 4.67 0.97
N ALA A 76 1.24 4.08 2.15
CA ALA A 76 1.43 2.67 2.42
C ALA A 76 0.08 1.93 2.37
N PHE A 77 -0.21 1.27 1.25
CA PHE A 77 -1.39 0.42 1.11
C PHE A 77 -1.08 -1.00 1.58
N GLU A 78 -1.97 -1.56 2.39
CA GLU A 78 -1.87 -2.93 2.90
C GLU A 78 -3.15 -3.72 2.65
N SER A 79 -3.01 -4.99 2.25
CA SER A 79 -4.11 -5.95 2.17
C SER A 79 -4.18 -6.76 3.46
N GLU A 80 -5.06 -6.36 4.37
CA GLU A 80 -5.17 -6.97 5.70
C GLU A 80 -6.12 -8.18 5.69
N GLY A 81 -5.56 -9.38 5.92
CA GLY A 81 -6.35 -10.60 6.10
C GLY A 81 -7.04 -10.64 7.47
N PHE A 82 -8.31 -11.04 7.50
CA PHE A 82 -8.96 -11.42 8.76
C PHE A 82 -8.69 -12.90 9.05
N ILE A 83 -7.95 -13.18 10.11
CA ILE A 83 -7.80 -14.55 10.60
C ILE A 83 -9.03 -14.84 11.49
N ALA A 84 -9.75 -15.92 11.20
CA ALA A 84 -10.97 -16.32 11.91
C ALA A 84 -10.83 -16.41 13.45
N HIS A 85 -9.59 -16.49 13.93
CA HIS A 85 -9.23 -16.43 15.34
C HIS A 85 -8.50 -15.14 15.70
N ALA A 86 -9.08 -13.97 15.41
CA ALA A 86 -8.51 -12.70 15.85
C ALA A 86 -8.30 -12.66 17.38
N GLU A 87 -9.10 -13.42 18.14
CA GLU A 87 -8.93 -13.66 19.58
C GLU A 87 -7.65 -14.44 19.94
N ASN A 88 -7.09 -15.22 19.01
CA ASN A 88 -5.87 -16.01 19.19
C ASN A 88 -4.62 -15.29 18.67
N ILE A 89 -4.71 -13.98 18.35
CA ILE A 89 -3.51 -13.19 18.06
C ILE A 89 -2.60 -13.20 19.30
N SER A 90 -1.32 -13.56 19.12
CA SER A 90 -0.36 -13.51 20.22
C SER A 90 -0.11 -12.06 20.63
N ARG A 91 0.25 -11.84 21.89
CA ARG A 91 0.64 -10.50 22.39
C ARG A 91 1.76 -9.90 21.54
N ASP A 92 2.75 -10.71 21.18
CA ASP A 92 3.87 -10.28 20.33
C ASP A 92 3.42 -9.85 18.94
N ARG A 93 2.48 -10.59 18.31
CA ARG A 93 1.95 -10.21 17.00
C ARG A 93 1.13 -8.92 17.11
N PHE A 94 0.34 -8.76 18.15
CA PHE A 94 -0.40 -7.53 18.39
C PHE A 94 0.54 -6.33 18.57
N ASP A 95 1.56 -6.46 19.40
CA ASP A 95 2.57 -5.41 19.64
C ASP A 95 3.38 -5.10 18.38
N PHE A 96 3.69 -6.12 17.58
CA PHE A 96 4.33 -5.96 16.28
C PHE A 96 3.48 -5.10 15.34
N GLU A 97 2.18 -5.37 15.18
CA GLU A 97 1.30 -4.53 14.36
C GLU A 97 1.18 -3.09 14.89
N ARG A 98 1.17 -2.90 16.21
CA ARG A 98 1.23 -1.54 16.79
C ARG A 98 2.55 -0.84 16.47
N SER A 99 3.66 -1.58 16.50
CA SER A 99 4.99 -1.08 16.15
C SER A 99 5.11 -0.72 14.67
N ARG A 100 4.51 -1.52 13.79
CA ARG A 100 4.42 -1.29 12.34
C ARG A 100 3.71 0.03 12.05
N ILE A 101 2.53 0.25 12.65
CA ILE A 101 1.76 1.50 12.50
C ILE A 101 2.55 2.71 13.00
N ARG A 102 3.17 2.62 14.18
CA ARG A 102 4.02 3.71 14.68
C ARG A 102 5.22 3.96 13.78
N THR A 103 5.81 2.93 13.18
CA THR A 103 6.93 3.07 12.24
C THR A 103 6.49 3.82 10.98
N MET A 104 5.33 3.50 10.41
CA MET A 104 4.77 4.24 9.28
C MET A 104 4.53 5.71 9.65
N ALA A 105 3.91 5.97 10.81
CA ALA A 105 3.70 7.33 11.30
C ALA A 105 5.01 8.10 11.48
N SER A 106 6.02 7.50 12.10
CA SER A 106 7.35 8.12 12.31
C SER A 106 8.09 8.41 11.00
N LYS A 107 7.80 7.66 9.93
CA LYS A 107 8.36 7.89 8.59
C LYS A 107 7.54 8.89 7.77
N GLY A 108 6.42 9.39 8.29
CA GLY A 108 5.51 10.27 7.56
C GLY A 108 4.68 9.55 6.50
N TYR A 109 4.59 8.22 6.58
CA TYR A 109 3.82 7.43 5.60
C TYR A 109 2.35 7.47 5.96
N ILE A 110 1.51 7.60 4.94
CA ILE A 110 0.07 7.55 5.07
C ILE A 110 -0.33 6.08 5.08
N TYR A 111 -0.69 5.58 6.25
CA TYR A 111 -1.15 4.21 6.39
C TYR A 111 -2.58 4.05 5.87
N TYR A 112 -2.77 3.25 4.84
CA TYR A 112 -4.05 3.01 4.17
C TYR A 112 -4.37 1.50 4.10
N PRO A 113 -4.77 0.87 5.23
CA PRO A 113 -5.12 -0.55 5.24
C PRO A 113 -6.48 -0.80 4.59
N ILE A 114 -6.58 -1.90 3.85
CA ILE A 114 -7.84 -2.37 3.27
C ILE A 114 -7.96 -3.85 3.60
N THR A 115 -9.07 -4.28 4.19
CA THR A 115 -9.22 -5.70 4.53
C THR A 115 -9.53 -6.53 3.30
N TRP A 116 -9.15 -7.82 3.33
CA TRP A 116 -9.49 -8.79 2.29
C TRP A 116 -11.00 -8.88 2.02
N ASP A 117 -11.80 -8.77 3.08
CA ASP A 117 -13.26 -8.76 2.98
C ASP A 117 -13.79 -7.50 2.29
N GLU A 118 -13.18 -6.34 2.56
CA GLU A 118 -13.53 -5.10 1.86
C GLU A 118 -13.12 -5.16 0.38
N LEU A 119 -11.92 -5.66 0.07
CA LEU A 119 -11.51 -5.91 -1.32
C LEU A 119 -12.48 -6.86 -2.04
N SER A 120 -13.06 -7.82 -1.33
CA SER A 120 -13.97 -8.82 -1.92
C SER A 120 -15.41 -8.32 -2.07
N LYS A 121 -15.92 -7.61 -1.08
CA LYS A 121 -17.37 -7.34 -0.92
C LYS A 121 -17.72 -5.86 -1.02
N LYS A 122 -16.74 -4.96 -0.87
CA LYS A 122 -16.93 -3.52 -0.72
C LYS A 122 -15.88 -2.69 -1.49
N ALA A 123 -15.33 -3.23 -2.57
CA ALA A 123 -14.25 -2.59 -3.33
C ALA A 123 -14.62 -1.18 -3.81
N GLU A 124 -15.86 -0.96 -4.25
CA GLU A 124 -16.35 0.36 -4.66
C GLU A 124 -16.25 1.39 -3.52
N SER A 125 -16.62 1.03 -2.30
CA SER A 125 -16.48 1.90 -1.13
C SER A 125 -15.01 2.24 -0.85
N CYS A 126 -14.10 1.27 -1.02
CA CYS A 126 -12.67 1.49 -0.85
C CYS A 126 -12.13 2.50 -1.87
N ARG A 127 -12.56 2.36 -3.14
CA ARG A 127 -12.21 3.29 -4.22
C ARG A 127 -12.75 4.69 -3.95
N SER A 128 -14.00 4.82 -3.52
CA SER A 128 -14.60 6.12 -3.19
C SER A 128 -13.85 6.82 -2.05
N SER A 129 -13.50 6.09 -0.98
CA SER A 129 -12.67 6.63 0.11
C SER A 129 -11.29 7.07 -0.39
N LEU A 130 -10.68 6.31 -1.31
CA LEU A 130 -9.37 6.64 -1.85
C LEU A 130 -9.43 7.86 -2.78
N TYR A 131 -10.44 7.97 -3.63
CA TYR A 131 -10.67 9.19 -4.43
C TYR A 131 -10.85 10.42 -3.55
N ALA A 132 -11.64 10.31 -2.48
CA ALA A 132 -11.83 11.42 -1.53
C ALA A 132 -10.52 11.81 -0.84
N TYR A 133 -9.66 10.83 -0.52
CA TYR A 133 -8.34 11.09 0.02
C TYR A 133 -7.42 11.79 -0.99
N LEU A 134 -7.30 11.25 -2.21
CA LEU A 134 -6.45 11.81 -3.27
C LEU A 134 -6.91 13.21 -3.72
N GLY A 135 -8.21 13.49 -3.69
CA GLY A 135 -8.78 14.80 -4.03
C GLY A 135 -8.23 15.96 -3.18
N LYS A 136 -7.72 15.68 -1.97
CA LYS A 136 -7.05 16.68 -1.12
C LYS A 136 -5.77 17.22 -1.75
N TYR A 137 -5.07 16.40 -2.54
CA TYR A 137 -3.79 16.76 -3.16
C TYR A 137 -3.97 17.44 -4.52
N ILE A 138 -5.05 17.13 -5.23
CA ILE A 138 -5.40 17.80 -6.49
C ILE A 138 -5.80 19.27 -6.25
N GLY A 139 -6.45 19.56 -5.11
CA GLY A 139 -6.85 20.92 -4.73
C GLY A 139 -5.71 21.83 -4.25
N ILE A 140 -4.56 21.26 -3.85
CA ILE A 140 -3.40 22.04 -3.35
C ILE A 140 -2.65 22.69 -4.53
N SER A 141 -2.54 22.00 -5.66
CA SER A 141 -1.91 22.50 -6.89
C SER A 141 -2.50 23.82 -7.42
N HIS A 142 -3.79 24.08 -7.17
CA HIS A 142 -4.46 25.28 -7.68
C HIS A 142 -4.27 26.54 -6.81
N LYS A 143 -3.90 26.38 -5.53
CA LYS A 143 -3.75 27.50 -4.59
C LYS A 143 -2.33 28.06 -4.56
N ASP A 144 -1.34 27.20 -4.77
CA ASP A 144 0.07 27.60 -4.76
C ASP A 144 0.49 28.36 -6.05
N LEU A 145 -0.35 28.36 -7.09
CA LEU A 145 -0.17 29.18 -8.31
C LEU A 145 -0.86 30.56 -8.24
N SER A 146 -1.63 30.83 -7.18
CA SER A 146 -2.35 32.11 -7.01
C SER A 146 -1.69 33.07 -6.00
N GLU A 147 -0.63 32.65 -5.29
CA GLU A 147 0.06 33.49 -4.30
C GLU A 147 1.43 34.03 -4.81
N GLU A 148 1.82 33.77 -6.05
CA GLU A 148 3.01 34.38 -6.69
C GLU A 148 2.69 35.60 -7.59
N CYS A 149 1.44 36.03 -7.62
CA CYS A 149 1.01 37.21 -8.37
C CYS A 149 0.30 38.22 -7.44
N ASP A 150 1.03 38.77 -6.46
CA ASP A 150 0.70 40.05 -5.81
C ASP A 150 1.99 40.79 -5.40
#